data_AF-A0A7K8QS36-F1
#
_entry.id   AF-A0A7K8QS36-F1
#
_cell.length_a   1.000
_cell.length_b   1.000
_cell.length_c   1.000
_cell.angle_alpha   90.00
_cell.angle_beta   90.00
_cell.angle_gamma   90.00
#
_symmetry.space_group_name_H-M   'P 1'
#
loop_
_entity.id
_entity.type
_entity.pdbx_description
1 polymer ?
#
loop_
_entity_poly.entity_id
_entity_poly.type
_entity_poly.pdbx_seq_one_letter_code
_entity_poly.pdbx_strand_id
1 'polypeptide(L)'
;MTKINFIMLTACVVLVAFCHSGYTLRCYHCDNSPTLCKSNSTCLATEDTCLQLKFGKLRTFSCWKLSQCSVNEIAEFFQLDNFDFFCCQHDLCNKGAITGVNKAALSIASVMAMLWM
;
A
#
# COMPACT_ATOMS: atom_id res chain seq x y z
N MET A 1 -3.94 43.32 -14.46
CA MET A 1 -2.82 42.48 -13.98
C MET A 1 -3.19 41.56 -12.81
N THR A 2 -4.18 41.89 -11.99
CA THR A 2 -4.65 41.07 -10.83
C THR A 2 -5.35 39.76 -11.21
N LYS A 3 -6.09 39.74 -12.33
CA LYS A 3 -6.89 38.58 -12.75
C LYS A 3 -6.04 37.38 -13.24
N ILE A 4 -4.92 37.65 -13.93
CA ILE A 4 -3.97 36.63 -14.41
C ILE A 4 -3.18 36.00 -13.26
N ASN A 5 -2.79 36.79 -12.26
CA ASN A 5 -2.15 36.28 -11.05
C ASN A 5 -3.06 35.35 -10.25
N PHE A 6 -4.37 35.67 -10.17
CA PHE A 6 -5.33 34.81 -9.48
C PHE A 6 -5.51 33.47 -10.21
N ILE A 7 -5.61 33.48 -11.54
CA ILE A 7 -5.71 32.25 -12.35
C ILE A 7 -4.46 31.38 -12.20
N MET A 8 -3.26 31.99 -12.25
CA MET A 8 -1.99 31.28 -12.02
C MET A 8 -1.93 30.65 -10.63
N LEU A 9 -2.35 31.39 -9.61
CA LEU A 9 -2.34 30.90 -8.23
C LEU A 9 -3.34 29.75 -8.02
N THR A 10 -4.51 29.81 -8.66
CA THR A 10 -5.50 28.73 -8.60
C THR A 10 -4.99 27.48 -9.33
N ALA A 11 -4.37 27.66 -10.50
CA ALA A 11 -3.76 26.55 -11.25
C ALA A 11 -2.61 25.88 -10.48
N CYS A 12 -1.75 26.66 -9.81
CA CYS A 12 -0.68 26.13 -8.96
C CYS A 12 -1.24 25.33 -7.77
N VAL A 13 -2.29 25.81 -7.10
CA VAL A 13 -2.90 25.09 -5.97
C VAL A 13 -3.51 23.76 -6.43
N VAL A 14 -4.17 23.75 -7.58
CA VAL A 14 -4.72 22.52 -8.18
C VAL A 14 -3.61 21.52 -8.51
N LEU A 15 -2.51 21.98 -9.13
CA LEU A 15 -1.36 21.12 -9.46
C LEU A 15 -0.71 20.51 -8.21
N VAL A 16 -0.54 21.29 -7.14
CA VAL A 16 0.03 20.79 -5.87
C VAL A 16 -0.92 19.80 -5.18
N ALA A 17 -2.24 19.97 -5.29
CA ALA A 17 -3.21 19.01 -4.76
C ALA A 17 -3.17 17.66 -5.51
N PHE A 18 -2.79 17.65 -6.79
CA PHE A 18 -2.59 16.43 -7.58
C PHE A 18 -1.16 15.89 -7.52
N CYS A 19 -0.23 16.59 -6.86
CA CYS A 19 1.05 16.00 -6.47
C CYS A 19 0.81 14.98 -5.35
N HIS A 20 0.39 13.77 -5.74
CA HIS A 20 0.65 12.60 -4.93
C HIS A 20 2.17 12.52 -4.77
N SER A 21 2.66 12.97 -3.63
CA SER A 21 3.98 12.64 -3.13
C SER A 21 4.12 11.14 -3.28
N GLY A 22 4.98 10.72 -4.23
CA GLY A 22 5.30 9.32 -4.47
C GLY A 22 6.03 8.78 -3.26
N TYR A 23 5.28 8.49 -2.20
CA TYR A 23 5.78 7.81 -1.04
C TYR A 23 6.22 6.43 -1.51
N THR A 24 7.54 6.23 -1.52
CA THR A 24 8.10 4.92 -1.80
C THR A 24 7.90 4.06 -0.57
N LEU A 25 6.87 3.21 -0.63
CA LEU A 25 6.48 2.31 0.45
C LEU A 25 7.68 1.44 0.85
N ARG A 26 7.93 1.27 2.14
CA ARG A 26 9.00 0.38 2.63
C ARG A 26 8.39 -0.89 3.19
N CYS A 27 8.83 -2.05 2.73
CA CYS A 27 8.31 -3.35 3.18
C CYS A 27 9.47 -4.26 3.60
N TYR A 28 9.16 -5.26 4.42
CA TYR A 28 10.09 -6.37 4.65
C TYR A 28 10.17 -7.24 3.39
N HIS A 29 11.39 -7.65 3.03
CA HIS A 29 11.67 -8.49 1.86
C HIS A 29 12.51 -9.70 2.26
N CYS A 30 11.90 -10.88 2.24
CA CYS A 30 12.55 -12.17 2.51
C CYS A 30 11.78 -13.30 1.85
N ASP A 31 12.48 -14.18 1.14
CA ASP A 31 11.91 -15.38 0.55
C ASP A 31 12.04 -16.58 1.47
N ASN A 32 10.97 -17.38 1.60
CA ASN A 32 10.95 -18.67 2.30
C ASN A 32 11.64 -18.66 3.67
N SER A 33 11.44 -17.60 4.46
CA SER A 33 12.05 -17.51 5.78
C SER A 33 11.27 -18.35 6.80
N PRO A 34 11.91 -19.28 7.52
CA PRO A 34 11.29 -19.96 8.65
C PRO A 34 11.19 -19.06 9.90
N THR A 35 11.86 -17.90 9.89
CA THR A 35 11.93 -16.95 11.00
C THR A 35 11.34 -15.60 10.61
N LEU A 36 11.22 -14.68 11.56
CA LEU A 36 10.73 -13.32 11.27
C LEU A 36 11.75 -12.57 10.40
N CYS A 37 11.31 -12.05 9.24
CA CYS A 37 12.15 -11.26 8.36
C CYS A 37 12.62 -9.97 9.05
N LYS A 38 13.92 -9.67 8.94
CA LYS A 38 14.54 -8.43 9.47
C LYS A 38 15.00 -7.47 8.37
N SER A 39 15.12 -7.96 7.13
CA SER A 39 15.54 -7.15 5.98
C SER A 39 14.37 -6.33 5.46
N ASN A 40 14.55 -5.03 5.36
CA ASN A 40 13.57 -4.12 4.75
C ASN A 40 14.18 -3.49 3.49
N SER A 41 13.31 -3.28 2.50
CA SER A 41 13.64 -2.64 1.23
C SER A 41 12.57 -1.62 0.88
N THR A 42 12.97 -0.59 0.16
CA THR A 42 12.05 0.36 -0.44
C THR A 42 11.47 -0.25 -1.71
N CYS A 43 10.15 -0.29 -1.82
CA CYS A 43 9.42 -0.82 -2.96
C CYS A 43 9.51 0.10 -4.18
N LEU A 44 9.27 -0.47 -5.37
CA LEU A 44 9.20 0.32 -6.60
C LEU A 44 7.97 1.22 -6.56
N ALA A 45 8.00 2.33 -7.30
CA ALA A 45 6.84 3.22 -7.44
C ALA A 45 5.59 2.52 -8.03
N THR A 46 5.78 1.36 -8.69
CA THR A 46 4.71 0.52 -9.22
C THR A 46 4.08 -0.40 -8.18
N GLU A 47 4.71 -0.57 -7.01
CA GLU A 47 4.33 -1.50 -5.95
C GLU A 47 3.93 -0.69 -4.71
N ASP A 48 2.62 -0.53 -4.55
CA ASP A 48 2.01 0.34 -3.56
C ASP A 48 1.55 -0.41 -2.30
N THR A 49 1.92 -1.69 -2.17
CA THR A 49 1.42 -2.58 -1.10
C THR A 49 2.53 -3.52 -0.61
N CYS A 50 2.55 -3.85 0.67
CA CYS A 50 3.38 -4.93 1.22
C CYS A 50 2.60 -6.24 1.21
N LEU A 51 3.21 -7.33 0.76
CA LEU A 51 2.69 -8.69 0.83
C LEU A 51 3.42 -9.48 1.92
N GLN A 52 2.62 -10.27 2.64
CA GLN A 52 3.08 -11.36 3.46
C GLN A 52 2.33 -12.63 3.04
N LEU A 53 3.08 -13.63 2.63
CA LEU A 53 2.59 -14.95 2.25
C LEU A 53 3.07 -15.98 3.26
N LYS A 54 2.22 -16.92 3.64
CA LYS A 54 2.56 -18.03 4.54
C LYS A 54 2.08 -19.33 3.92
N PHE A 55 3.03 -20.23 3.72
CA PHE A 55 2.80 -21.56 3.21
C PHE A 55 3.39 -22.58 4.19
N GLY A 56 2.52 -23.29 4.92
CA GLY A 56 2.93 -24.19 6.00
C GLY A 56 3.71 -23.47 7.11
N LYS A 57 5.00 -23.78 7.24
CA LYS A 57 5.93 -23.17 8.21
C LYS A 57 6.79 -22.04 7.62
N LEU A 58 6.76 -21.86 6.30
CA LEU A 58 7.55 -20.86 5.59
C LEU A 58 6.74 -19.59 5.40
N ARG A 59 7.44 -18.45 5.47
CA ARG A 59 6.86 -17.13 5.22
C ARG A 59 7.68 -16.38 4.19
N THR A 60 7.00 -15.77 3.24
CA THR A 60 7.57 -14.90 2.23
C THR A 60 7.04 -13.50 2.43
N PHE A 61 7.91 -12.51 2.37
CA PHE A 61 7.63 -11.10 2.56
C PHE A 61 8.15 -10.38 1.33
N SER A 62 7.33 -9.57 0.68
CA SER A 62 7.73 -8.86 -0.54
C SER A 62 6.93 -7.56 -0.72
N CYS A 63 7.42 -6.72 -1.62
CA CYS A 63 6.65 -5.63 -2.21
C CYS A 63 5.66 -6.21 -3.22
N TRP A 64 4.48 -5.61 -3.33
CA TRP A 64 3.39 -6.10 -4.17
C TRP A 64 2.52 -4.97 -4.70
N LYS A 65 1.62 -5.30 -5.62
CA LYS A 65 0.64 -4.37 -6.18
C LYS A 65 -0.71 -4.60 -5.54
N LEU A 66 -1.41 -3.51 -5.20
CA LEU A 66 -2.76 -3.60 -4.66
C LEU A 66 -3.71 -4.33 -5.61
N SER A 67 -3.58 -4.08 -6.91
CA SER A 67 -4.40 -4.73 -7.95
C SER A 67 -4.19 -6.24 -8.02
N GLN A 68 -3.03 -6.73 -7.59
CA GLN A 68 -2.67 -8.15 -7.58
C GLN A 68 -2.82 -8.77 -6.19
N CYS A 69 -3.33 -8.04 -5.20
CA CYS A 69 -3.61 -8.58 -3.89
C CYS A 69 -4.95 -9.35 -3.89
N SER A 70 -4.97 -10.49 -4.55
CA SER A 70 -6.11 -11.41 -4.54
C SER A 70 -5.61 -12.86 -4.48
N VAL A 71 -6.47 -13.77 -4.00
CA VAL A 71 -6.12 -15.20 -3.90
C VAL A 71 -5.69 -15.74 -5.26
N ASN A 72 -6.44 -15.47 -6.32
CA ASN A 72 -6.16 -16.02 -7.66
C ASN A 72 -4.81 -15.56 -8.21
N GLU A 73 -4.55 -14.25 -8.16
CA GLU A 73 -3.29 -13.66 -8.67
C GLU A 73 -2.07 -14.20 -7.91
N ILE A 74 -2.18 -14.31 -6.58
CA ILE A 74 -1.10 -14.82 -5.74
C ILE A 74 -0.93 -16.33 -5.96
N ALA A 75 -2.02 -17.09 -6.07
CA ALA A 75 -1.98 -18.52 -6.35
C ALA A 75 -1.29 -18.82 -7.70
N GLU A 76 -1.63 -18.06 -8.74
CA GLU A 76 -1.06 -18.20 -10.08
C GLU A 76 0.42 -17.81 -10.10
N PHE A 77 0.78 -16.68 -9.46
CA PHE A 77 2.16 -16.19 -9.43
C PHE A 77 3.11 -17.12 -8.65
N PHE A 78 2.68 -17.58 -7.47
CA PHE A 78 3.51 -18.45 -6.62
C PHE A 78 3.30 -19.94 -6.91
N GLN A 79 2.33 -20.32 -7.74
CA GLN A 79 1.92 -21.70 -8.02
C GLN A 79 1.61 -22.49 -6.74
N LEU A 80 0.78 -21.90 -5.87
CA LEU A 80 0.40 -22.47 -4.58
C LEU A 80 -1.13 -22.59 -4.46
N ASP A 81 -1.60 -23.71 -3.92
CA ASP A 81 -3.05 -23.96 -3.77
C ASP A 81 -3.60 -23.71 -2.34
N ASN A 82 -2.76 -23.79 -1.31
CA ASN A 82 -3.20 -23.67 0.09
C ASN A 82 -2.23 -22.79 0.89
N PHE A 83 -2.51 -21.49 0.93
CA PHE A 83 -1.68 -20.48 1.56
C PHE A 83 -2.52 -19.43 2.28
N ASP A 84 -1.95 -18.83 3.31
CA ASP A 84 -2.47 -17.61 3.92
C ASP A 84 -1.70 -16.42 3.34
N PHE A 85 -2.40 -15.33 3.00
CA PHE A 85 -1.76 -14.09 2.57
C PHE A 85 -2.32 -12.88 3.31
N PHE A 86 -1.53 -11.82 3.39
CA PHE A 86 -1.88 -10.56 4.01
C PHE A 86 -1.26 -9.40 3.24
N CYS A 87 -2.07 -8.38 2.94
CA CYS A 87 -1.64 -7.18 2.24
C CYS A 87 -1.97 -5.92 3.04
N CYS A 88 -1.04 -4.97 3.04
CA CYS A 88 -1.20 -3.70 3.75
C CYS A 88 -0.44 -2.58 3.03
N GLN A 89 -0.88 -1.32 3.21
CA GLN A 89 -0.40 -0.16 2.44
C GLN A 89 0.21 0.90 3.36
N HIS A 90 1.06 0.48 4.29
CA HIS A 90 1.77 1.35 5.22
C HIS A 90 3.20 0.83 5.43
N ASP A 91 4.12 1.72 5.77
CA ASP A 91 5.53 1.33 5.92
C ASP A 91 5.69 0.22 6.97
N LEU A 92 6.43 -0.83 6.58
CA LEU A 92 6.85 -1.96 7.41
C LEU A 92 5.68 -2.73 8.05
N CYS A 93 4.49 -2.64 7.46
CA CYS A 93 3.27 -3.25 7.99
C CYS A 93 3.23 -4.78 7.88
N ASN A 94 4.03 -5.37 6.98
CA ASN A 94 4.16 -6.82 6.85
C ASN A 94 5.08 -7.44 7.92
N LYS A 95 5.33 -6.74 9.03
CA LYS A 95 6.11 -7.22 10.18
C LYS A 95 5.22 -7.98 11.16
N GLY A 96 5.27 -9.31 11.15
CA GLY A 96 4.61 -10.09 12.21
C GLY A 96 4.05 -11.42 11.75
N ALA A 97 3.20 -12.02 12.58
CA ALA A 97 2.31 -13.10 12.16
C ALA A 97 1.13 -12.48 11.39
N ILE A 98 0.54 -13.25 10.46
CA ILE A 98 -0.67 -12.84 9.75
C ILE A 98 -1.80 -12.74 10.78
N THR A 99 -1.99 -11.55 11.35
CA THR A 99 -3.22 -11.17 12.02
C THR A 99 -4.17 -10.76 10.93
N GLY A 100 -5.22 -11.54 10.71
CA GLY A 100 -6.27 -11.26 9.73
C GLY A 100 -6.94 -9.92 10.02
N VAL A 101 -6.34 -8.83 9.58
CA VAL A 101 -6.95 -7.50 9.62
C VAL A 101 -7.78 -7.41 8.36
N ASN A 102 -9.07 -7.66 8.52
CA ASN A 102 -10.08 -7.44 7.51
C ASN A 102 -10.05 -5.94 7.13
N LYS A 103 -9.56 -5.62 5.92
CA LYS A 103 -9.59 -4.27 5.33
C LYS A 103 -11.03 -3.91 4.93
N ALA A 104 -11.90 -3.76 5.92
CA ALA A 104 -13.28 -3.33 5.74
C ALA A 104 -13.68 -2.34 6.84
N ALA A 105 -12.94 -1.22 6.96
CA ALA A 105 -13.41 0.01 7.61
C ALA A 105 -12.32 1.09 7.59
N LEU A 106 -12.10 1.73 6.44
CA LEU A 106 -11.71 3.15 6.43
C LEU A 106 -12.68 3.86 5.47
N SER A 107 -13.95 3.83 5.88
CA SER A 107 -14.99 4.67 5.31
C SER A 107 -15.42 5.65 6.40
N ILE A 108 -15.56 6.91 5.98
CA ILE A 108 -16.36 8.01 6.54
C ILE A 108 -15.57 9.22 7.08
N ALA A 109 -15.85 10.34 6.39
CA ALA A 109 -15.83 11.78 6.76
C ALA A 109 -14.47 12.49 6.86
N SER A 110 -14.27 13.69 6.30
CA SER A 110 -15.24 14.77 6.05
C SER A 110 -14.95 15.55 4.75
N VAL A 111 -15.91 15.55 3.83
CA VAL A 111 -16.14 16.70 2.93
C VAL A 111 -17.29 17.48 3.56
N MET A 112 -17.28 18.80 3.41
CA MET A 112 -18.24 19.81 3.90
C MET A 112 -17.89 20.47 5.24
N ALA A 113 -16.76 21.19 5.27
CA ALA A 113 -16.64 22.36 6.14
C ALA A 113 -17.13 23.60 5.37
N MET A 114 -18.30 24.10 5.80
CA MET A 114 -18.69 25.51 5.84
C MET A 114 -18.92 26.25 4.50
N LEU A 115 -20.06 25.97 3.85
CA LEU A 115 -20.83 26.98 3.11
C LEU A 115 -21.86 27.60 4.08
N TRP A 116 -21.39 28.34 5.09
CA TRP A 116 -22.10 29.45 5.71
C TRP A 116 -21.16 30.21 6.65
N MET A 117 -20.64 31.33 6.16
CA MET A 117 -20.44 32.58 6.89
C MET A 117 -20.63 33.70 5.87
#